data_AF-A0A953RJG2-F1
#
_entry.id   AF-A0A953RJG2-F1
#
_cell.length_a   1.000
_cell.length_b   1.000
_cell.length_c   1.000
_cell.angle_alpha   90.00
_cell.angle_beta   90.00
_cell.angle_gamma   90.00
#
_symmetry.space_group_name_H-M   'P 1'
#
loop_
_entity.id
_entity.type
_entity.pdbx_description
1 polymer ?
#
loop_
_entity_poly.entity_id
_entity_poly.type
_entity_poly.pdbx_seq_one_letter_code
_entity_poly.pdbx_strand_id
1 'polypeptide(L)'
;MGDRMEDIVLVTMSEFGRTAQENGNNGTDHGHGGLMMVLGGPVHGGKVYGSWPGLAPEQLNEGRDLAVTTDFRAVLSELVAGQPGQTNLGEVFPGYRAGDPLGLLRG
;
A
#
# COMPACT_ATOMS: atom_id res chain seq x y z
N MET A 1 21.36 -8.63 10.15
CA MET A 1 20.85 -7.27 10.35
C MET A 1 20.75 -6.89 11.83
N GLY A 2 20.53 -7.82 12.78
CA GLY A 2 20.65 -7.54 14.22
C GLY A 2 19.83 -6.34 14.65
N ASP A 3 20.34 -5.57 15.61
CA ASP A 3 19.68 -4.37 16.15
C ASP A 3 19.35 -3.32 15.07
N ARG A 4 20.05 -3.33 13.92
CA ARG A 4 19.77 -2.38 12.82
C ARG A 4 18.42 -2.58 12.15
N MET A 5 17.75 -3.72 12.35
CA MET A 5 16.39 -3.91 11.86
C MET A 5 15.38 -2.97 12.53
N GLU A 6 15.70 -2.46 13.73
CA GLU A 6 14.86 -1.51 14.45
C GLU A 6 14.78 -0.14 13.77
N ASP A 7 15.71 0.15 12.85
CA ASP A 7 15.77 1.42 12.12
C ASP A 7 15.40 1.28 10.63
N ILE A 8 14.92 0.11 10.20
CA ILE A 8 14.64 -0.18 8.79
C ILE A 8 13.14 -0.37 8.58
N VAL A 9 12.61 0.30 7.55
CA VAL A 9 11.30 -0.01 6.96
C VAL A 9 11.51 -0.51 5.53
N LEU A 10 11.00 -1.71 5.25
CA LEU A 10 10.96 -2.33 3.92
C LEU A 10 9.53 -2.25 3.38
N VAL A 11 9.40 -1.74 2.16
CA VAL A 11 8.15 -1.76 1.41
C VAL A 11 8.32 -2.67 0.20
N THR A 12 7.37 -3.58 -0.01
CA THR A 12 7.26 -4.37 -1.25
C THR A 12 5.92 -4.05 -1.90
N MET A 13 5.97 -3.65 -3.17
CA MET A 13 4.80 -3.35 -3.98
C MET A 13 5.07 -3.68 -5.46
N SER A 14 4.00 -3.82 -6.23
CA SER A 14 4.02 -3.91 -7.68
C SER A 14 3.30 -2.70 -8.25
N GLU A 15 3.74 -2.19 -9.40
CA GLU A 15 3.02 -1.16 -10.16
C GLU A 15 1.66 -1.68 -10.65
N PHE A 16 1.57 -2.99 -10.91
CA PHE A 16 0.35 -3.62 -11.40
C PHE A 16 -0.19 -4.62 -10.39
N GLY A 17 -1.48 -4.49 -10.11
CA GLY A 17 -2.29 -5.55 -9.52
C GLY A 17 -2.59 -6.65 -10.53
N ARG A 18 -3.40 -7.63 -10.11
CA ARG A 18 -3.91 -8.69 -10.99
C ARG A 18 -5.44 -8.65 -11.00
N THR A 19 -6.03 -8.97 -12.14
CA THR A 19 -7.49 -9.17 -12.22
C THR A 19 -7.92 -10.29 -11.28
N ALA A 20 -9.07 -10.15 -10.63
CA ALA A 20 -9.69 -11.26 -9.90
C ALA A 20 -10.36 -12.25 -10.87
N GLN A 21 -10.87 -11.73 -11.99
CA GLN A 21 -11.41 -12.55 -13.08
C GLN A 21 -10.28 -13.21 -13.89
N GLU A 22 -10.50 -14.47 -14.27
CA GLU A 22 -9.63 -15.23 -15.17
C GLU A 22 -9.66 -14.65 -16.60
N ASN A 23 -8.53 -14.68 -17.29
CA ASN A 23 -8.41 -14.30 -18.69
C ASN A 23 -8.60 -15.52 -19.63
N GLY A 24 -8.64 -15.28 -20.95
CA GLY A 24 -8.88 -16.35 -21.94
C GLY A 24 -7.82 -17.45 -22.03
N ASN A 25 -6.70 -17.33 -21.30
CA ASN A 25 -5.60 -18.28 -21.27
C ASN A 25 -5.45 -18.99 -19.92
N ASN A 26 -6.52 -19.04 -19.11
CA ASN A 26 -6.52 -19.60 -17.75
C ASN A 26 -5.52 -18.92 -16.80
N GLY A 27 -5.28 -17.62 -17.00
CA GLY A 27 -4.41 -16.78 -16.18
C GLY A 27 -5.13 -15.54 -15.67
N THR A 28 -4.37 -14.54 -15.24
CA THR A 28 -4.88 -13.20 -14.87
C THR A 28 -4.28 -12.15 -15.80
N ASP A 29 -4.90 -10.98 -15.88
CA ASP A 29 -4.32 -9.81 -16.57
C ASP A 29 -3.80 -8.78 -15.56
N HIS A 30 -3.29 -7.66 -16.07
CA HIS A 30 -2.98 -6.50 -15.24
C HIS A 30 -4.27 -5.94 -14.66
N GLY A 31 -4.27 -5.66 -13.36
CA GLY A 31 -5.40 -5.11 -12.63
C GLY A 31 -5.02 -3.89 -11.80
N HIS A 32 -6.04 -3.20 -11.30
CA HIS A 32 -5.88 -1.93 -10.59
C HIS A 32 -5.49 -2.10 -9.12
N GLY A 33 -6.12 -3.04 -8.41
CA GLY A 33 -5.89 -3.29 -6.99
C GLY A 33 -4.82 -4.37 -6.74
N GLY A 34 -4.01 -4.17 -5.70
CA GLY A 34 -2.95 -5.09 -5.30
C GLY A 34 -2.69 -5.06 -3.80
N LEU A 35 -1.60 -5.70 -3.39
CA LEU A 35 -1.14 -5.75 -2.00
C LEU A 35 0.18 -4.97 -1.88
N MET A 36 0.27 -4.11 -0.87
CA MET A 36 1.53 -3.55 -0.39
C MET A 36 1.89 -4.20 0.95
N MET A 37 3.13 -4.64 1.08
CA MET A 37 3.66 -5.15 2.34
C MET A 37 4.64 -4.14 2.93
N VAL A 38 4.44 -3.78 4.20
CA VAL A 38 5.32 -2.88 4.95
C VAL A 38 5.82 -3.63 6.18
N LEU A 39 7.14 -3.76 6.30
CA LEU A 39 7.81 -4.53 7.35
C LEU A 39 8.95 -3.72 7.95
N GLY A 40 9.23 -3.89 9.24
CA GLY A 40 10.31 -3.16 9.91
C GLY A 40 10.08 -3.04 11.41
N GLY A 41 11.13 -2.76 12.17
CA GLY A 41 11.01 -2.50 13.61
C GLY A 41 10.04 -1.36 13.95
N PRO A 42 10.08 -0.22 13.24
CA PRO A 42 9.19 0.91 13.48
C PRO A 42 7.73 0.64 13.10
N VAL A 43 7.42 -0.47 12.41
CA VAL A 43 6.08 -0.69 11.83
C VAL A 43 5.12 -1.24 12.89
N HIS A 44 3.90 -0.70 12.96
CA HIS A 44 2.76 -1.32 13.63
C HIS A 44 2.28 -2.55 12.82
N GLY A 45 3.08 -3.62 12.87
CA GLY A 45 2.83 -4.89 12.18
C GLY A 45 1.71 -5.72 12.79
N GLY A 46 1.44 -6.87 12.17
CA GLY A 46 0.36 -7.78 12.59
C GLY A 46 -1.04 -7.28 12.27
N LYS A 47 -1.17 -6.29 11.39
CA LYS A 47 -2.43 -5.67 10.98
C LYS A 47 -2.57 -5.70 9.47
N VAL A 48 -3.82 -5.83 9.00
CA VAL A 48 -4.21 -5.53 7.62
C VAL A 48 -4.83 -4.14 7.62
N TYR A 49 -4.27 -3.24 6.82
CA TYR A 49 -4.78 -1.88 6.65
C TYR A 49 -5.66 -1.81 5.40
N GLY A 50 -6.51 -0.79 5.34
CA GLY A 50 -7.48 -0.63 4.27
C GLY A 50 -8.72 -1.49 4.45
N SER A 51 -9.68 -1.31 3.54
CA SER A 51 -10.90 -2.12 3.51
C SER A 51 -10.73 -3.31 2.57
N TRP A 52 -11.24 -4.47 2.98
CA TRP A 52 -11.35 -5.65 2.11
C TRP A 52 -12.84 -5.90 1.82
N PRO A 53 -13.37 -5.42 0.69
CA PRO A 53 -14.78 -5.60 0.38
C PRO A 53 -15.10 -7.07 0.06
N GLY A 54 -14.17 -7.80 -0.56
CA GLY A 54 -14.33 -9.20 -0.95
C GLY A 54 -14.13 -9.41 -2.44
N LEU A 55 -14.57 -10.58 -2.94
CA LEU A 55 -14.41 -11.01 -4.34
C LEU A 55 -15.75 -11.20 -5.06
N ALA A 56 -16.88 -10.84 -4.44
CA ALA A 56 -18.17 -10.90 -5.14
C ALA A 56 -18.15 -9.93 -6.33
N PRO A 57 -18.84 -10.24 -7.45
CA PRO A 57 -18.78 -9.42 -8.65
C PRO A 57 -19.09 -7.93 -8.41
N GLU A 58 -20.03 -7.63 -7.51
CA GLU A 58 -20.45 -6.27 -7.17
C GLU A 58 -19.42 -5.51 -6.31
N GLN A 59 -18.46 -6.22 -5.73
CA GLN A 59 -17.39 -5.69 -4.90
C GLN A 59 -16.09 -5.45 -5.69
N LEU A 60 -16.02 -5.98 -6.91
CA LEU A 60 -14.90 -5.80 -7.82
C LEU A 60 -15.06 -4.49 -8.59
N ASN A 61 -13.94 -3.80 -8.83
CA ASN A 61 -13.91 -2.68 -9.75
C ASN A 61 -14.25 -3.18 -11.17
N GLU A 62 -15.29 -2.60 -11.75
CA GLU A 62 -15.85 -2.98 -13.05
C GLU A 62 -16.19 -4.48 -13.17
N GLY A 63 -16.45 -5.16 -12.03
CA GLY A 63 -16.74 -6.59 -12.00
C GLY A 63 -15.54 -7.49 -12.30
N ARG A 64 -14.31 -6.94 -12.34
CA ARG A 64 -13.12 -7.65 -12.84
C ARG A 64 -11.90 -7.53 -11.92
N ASP A 65 -11.63 -6.34 -11.41
CA ASP A 65 -10.44 -6.03 -10.63
C ASP A 65 -10.72 -5.95 -9.14
N LEU A 66 -9.70 -6.18 -8.31
CA LEU A 66 -9.79 -5.80 -6.90
C LEU A 66 -10.07 -4.29 -6.78
N ALA A 67 -11.02 -3.94 -5.92
CA ALA A 67 -11.28 -2.55 -5.59
C ALA A 67 -10.05 -1.91 -4.94
N VAL A 68 -9.65 -0.74 -5.43
CA VAL A 68 -8.57 0.05 -4.82
C VAL A 68 -9.16 0.77 -3.61
N THR A 69 -8.79 0.32 -2.40
CA THR A 69 -9.30 0.90 -1.15
C THR A 69 -8.30 1.80 -0.45
N THR A 70 -7.06 1.85 -0.94
CA THR A 70 -5.99 2.68 -0.37
C THR A 70 -5.08 3.14 -1.49
N ASP A 71 -4.88 4.45 -1.60
CA ASP A 71 -3.90 5.04 -2.50
C ASP A 71 -2.49 4.72 -2.00
N PHE A 72 -1.62 4.18 -2.85
CA PHE A 72 -0.24 3.83 -2.47
C PHE A 72 0.53 5.05 -1.93
N ARG A 73 0.18 6.26 -2.37
CA ARG A 73 0.78 7.51 -1.87
C ARG A 73 0.46 7.75 -0.40
N ALA A 74 -0.69 7.30 0.10
CA ALA A 74 -1.00 7.40 1.53
C ALA A 74 0.01 6.59 2.36
N VAL A 75 0.32 5.37 1.91
CA VAL A 75 1.31 4.49 2.53
C VAL A 75 2.70 5.11 2.44
N LEU A 76 3.18 5.43 1.22
CA LEU A 76 4.55 5.91 1.03
C LEU A 76 4.79 7.28 1.67
N SER A 77 3.82 8.20 1.61
CA SER A 77 3.98 9.54 2.18
C SER A 77 4.07 9.51 3.69
N GLU A 78 3.31 8.67 4.38
CA GLU A 78 3.42 8.48 5.82
C GLU A 78 4.79 7.91 6.22
N LEU A 79 5.28 6.90 5.47
CA LEU A 79 6.59 6.30 5.75
C LEU A 79 7.74 7.29 5.55
N VAL A 80 7.64 8.15 4.53
CA VAL A 80 8.61 9.23 4.29
C VAL A 80 8.47 10.33 5.34
N ALA A 81 7.26 10.67 5.78
CA ALA A 81 7.01 11.67 6.81
C ALA A 81 7.65 11.29 8.15
N GLY A 82 7.67 9.98 8.47
CA GLY A 82 8.31 9.46 9.67
C GLY A 82 9.84 9.36 9.60
N GLN A 83 10.48 9.68 8.47
CA GLN A 83 11.94 9.64 8.37
C GLN A 83 12.59 10.83 9.10
N PRO A 84 13.69 10.60 9.85
CA PRO A 84 14.44 11.67 10.47
C PRO A 84 14.90 12.73 9.46
N GLY A 85 14.65 14.00 9.78
CA GLY A 85 15.06 15.14 8.96
C GLY A 85 14.16 15.42 7.75
N GLN A 86 13.08 14.66 7.54
CA GLN A 86 12.09 15.04 6.55
C GLN A 86 11.34 16.30 7.00
N THR A 87 11.30 17.32 6.15
CA THR A 87 10.65 18.60 6.41
C THR A 87 9.72 19.07 5.29
N ASN A 88 9.77 18.43 4.11
CA ASN A 88 8.97 18.82 2.95
C ASN A 88 8.49 17.60 2.14
N LEU A 89 7.32 17.07 2.48
CA LEU A 89 6.70 15.98 1.71
C LEU A 89 6.30 16.40 0.29
N GLY A 90 6.04 17.68 0.05
CA GLY A 90 5.58 18.17 -1.27
C GLY A 90 6.65 18.06 -2.36
N GLU A 91 7.93 17.98 -1.99
CA GLU A 91 9.02 17.71 -2.93
C GLU A 91 9.02 16.25 -3.41
N VAL A 92 8.68 15.31 -2.52
CA VAL A 92 8.65 13.87 -2.82
C VAL A 92 7.32 13.45 -3.45
N PHE A 93 6.21 14.08 -3.04
CA PHE A 93 4.87 13.82 -3.56
C PHE A 93 4.19 15.09 -4.09
N PRO A 94 4.66 15.65 -5.24
CA PRO A 94 4.12 16.89 -5.78
C PRO A 94 2.62 16.81 -6.07
N GLY A 95 1.85 17.79 -5.59
CA GLY A 95 0.40 17.87 -5.82
C GLY A 95 -0.44 16.84 -5.05
N TYR A 96 0.17 15.91 -4.31
CA TYR A 96 -0.54 15.01 -3.41
C TYR A 96 -0.83 15.73 -2.09
N ARG A 97 -2.07 15.60 -1.61
CA ARG A 97 -2.47 16.07 -0.28
C ARG A 97 -2.78 14.84 0.57
N ALA A 98 -1.93 14.57 1.54
CA ALA A 98 -2.15 13.49 2.48
C ALA A 98 -3.45 13.73 3.26
N GLY A 99 -4.23 12.66 3.44
CA GLY A 99 -5.35 12.63 4.37
C GLY A 99 -4.88 12.29 5.77
N ASP A 100 -5.78 11.73 6.58
CA ASP A 100 -5.42 11.21 7.90
C ASP A 100 -4.40 10.06 7.76
N PRO A 101 -3.37 10.00 8.64
CA PRO A 101 -2.41 8.90 8.65
C PRO A 101 -3.09 7.54 8.86
N LEU A 102 -2.58 6.50 8.20
CA LEU A 102 -2.96 5.11 8.38
C LEU A 102 -2.47 4.54 9.72
N GLY A 103 -1.46 5.15 10.34
CA GLY A 103 -0.90 4.71 11.63
C GLY A 103 0.06 3.54 11.48
N LEU A 104 0.89 3.57 10.43
CA LEU A 104 1.85 2.54 10.06
C LEU A 104 3.07 2.52 10.98
N LEU A 105 3.49 3.67 11.52
CA LEU A 105 4.72 3.81 12.29
C LEU A 105 4.46 4.01 13.80
N ARG A 106 5.27 3.33 14.61
CA ARG A 106 5.37 3.53 16.07
C ARG A 106 6.13 4.84 16.27
N GLY A 107 5.48 5.81 16.89
CA GLY A 107 6.06 7.12 17.20
C GLY A 107 7.21 7.07 18.19
#